data_AF-G5A8U7-F1
#
_entry.id   AF-G5A8U7-F1
#
_cell.length_a   1.000
_cell.length_b   1.000
_cell.length_c   1.000
_cell.angle_alpha   90.00
_cell.angle_beta   90.00
_cell.angle_gamma   90.00
#
_symmetry.space_group_name_H-M   'P 1'
#
loop_
_entity.id
_entity.type
_entity.pdbx_description
1 polymer ?
#
loop_
_entity_poly.entity_id
_entity_poly.type
_entity_poly.pdbx_seq_one_letter_code
_entity_poly.pdbx_strand_id
1 'polypeptide(L)'
;MPSEAQTDPVYSEATTPRGADNVPVFDESQKAAARQIKPNLIMYASILVALLQPFQSGWSSSQTNLSQYNDTDECNARPVAEDTCLMFPGHSKLEWTFAVNAWIFGGMVGSLCCGHFSDLWGRKKLLFVNCIFMIVGAVVEASVSNVWAFSAGRLIAGIA
;
A
#
# COMPACT_ATOMS: atom_id res chain seq x y z
N MET A 1 -33.21 2.43 -56.77
CA MET A 1 -32.94 3.52 -55.81
C MET A 1 -33.24 2.99 -54.41
N PRO A 2 -32.21 2.92 -53.56
CA PRO A 2 -32.35 3.49 -52.22
C PRO A 2 -31.14 4.36 -51.84
N SER A 3 -31.49 5.60 -51.48
CA SER A 3 -30.86 6.59 -50.60
C SER A 3 -29.41 6.33 -50.12
N GLU A 4 -28.46 7.09 -50.68
CA GLU A 4 -27.22 7.45 -49.98
C GLU A 4 -27.57 8.22 -48.71
N ALA A 5 -27.29 7.62 -47.54
CA ALA A 5 -27.27 8.36 -46.29
C ALA A 5 -25.96 9.18 -46.27
N GLN A 6 -26.12 10.49 -46.42
CA GLN A 6 -25.04 11.46 -46.35
C GLN A 6 -24.42 11.40 -44.94
N THR A 7 -23.16 10.97 -44.85
CA THR A 7 -22.42 10.91 -43.59
C THR A 7 -21.64 12.22 -43.40
N ASP A 8 -21.82 12.83 -42.22
CA ASP A 8 -21.26 14.12 -41.85
C ASP A 8 -19.72 14.14 -41.90
N PRO A 9 -19.08 15.24 -42.35
CA PRO A 9 -17.63 15.34 -42.55
C PRO A 9 -16.78 15.40 -41.25
N VAL A 10 -17.39 15.20 -40.08
CA VAL A 10 -16.74 15.37 -38.76
C VAL A 10 -16.21 14.05 -38.19
N TYR A 11 -16.71 12.91 -38.62
CA TYR A 11 -16.16 11.61 -38.24
C TYR A 11 -15.30 11.06 -39.37
N SER A 12 -14.00 11.36 -39.32
CA SER A 12 -13.03 10.55 -40.05
C SER A 12 -12.93 9.22 -39.31
N GLU A 13 -13.57 8.17 -39.85
CA GLU A 13 -13.33 6.81 -39.41
C GLU A 13 -11.83 6.55 -39.59
N ALA A 14 -11.09 6.57 -38.48
CA ALA A 14 -9.67 6.29 -38.50
C ALA A 14 -9.51 4.83 -38.94
N THR A 15 -9.32 4.63 -40.24
CA THR A 15 -8.96 3.35 -40.79
C THR A 15 -7.61 3.02 -40.19
N THR A 16 -7.60 2.11 -39.22
CA THR A 16 -6.36 1.52 -38.69
C THR A 16 -5.51 1.16 -39.90
N PRO A 17 -4.28 1.70 -40.05
CA PRO A 17 -3.49 1.42 -41.23
C PRO A 17 -3.36 -0.09 -41.36
N ARG A 18 -3.93 -0.66 -42.44
CA ARG A 18 -3.62 -2.03 -42.84
C ARG A 18 -2.11 -2.08 -42.93
N GLY A 19 -1.53 -2.98 -42.13
CA GLY A 19 -0.12 -2.98 -41.76
C GLY A 19 0.79 -2.61 -42.92
N ALA A 20 1.63 -1.60 -42.70
CA ALA A 20 2.86 -1.51 -43.44
C ALA A 20 3.65 -2.79 -43.16
N ASP A 21 4.20 -3.41 -44.22
CA ASP A 21 4.86 -4.72 -44.25
C ASP A 21 6.05 -4.92 -43.27
N ASN A 22 6.31 -3.97 -42.36
CA ASN A 22 7.42 -3.98 -41.41
C ASN A 22 7.07 -3.52 -39.99
N VAL A 23 5.79 -3.41 -39.64
CA VAL A 23 5.37 -3.24 -38.23
C VAL A 23 4.95 -4.61 -37.73
N PRO A 24 5.55 -5.16 -36.64
CA PRO A 24 5.12 -6.43 -36.10
C PRO A 24 3.68 -6.26 -35.60
N VAL A 25 2.73 -6.73 -36.40
CA VAL A 25 1.38 -7.04 -35.97
C VAL A 25 1.54 -7.86 -34.71
N PHE A 26 0.81 -7.51 -33.64
CA PHE A 26 0.73 -8.32 -32.42
C PHE A 26 0.42 -9.76 -32.84
N ASP A 27 1.47 -10.57 -32.93
CA ASP A 27 1.44 -11.82 -33.66
C ASP A 27 0.61 -12.82 -32.85
N GLU A 28 -0.41 -13.41 -33.48
CA GLU A 28 -1.23 -14.45 -32.85
C GLU A 28 -0.36 -15.60 -32.34
N SER A 29 0.84 -15.80 -32.91
CA SER A 29 1.88 -16.70 -32.39
C SER A 29 2.39 -16.31 -30.99
N GLN A 30 2.63 -15.02 -30.74
CA GLN A 30 3.04 -14.51 -29.42
C GLN A 30 1.91 -14.63 -28.40
N LYS A 31 0.67 -14.43 -28.84
CA LYS A 31 -0.53 -14.60 -28.01
C LYS A 31 -0.76 -16.06 -27.63
N ALA A 32 -0.55 -16.99 -28.57
CA ALA A 32 -0.59 -18.42 -28.33
C ALA A 32 0.55 -18.89 -27.42
N ALA A 33 1.76 -18.34 -27.59
CA ALA A 33 2.91 -18.60 -26.72
C ALA A 33 2.69 -18.05 -25.29
N ALA A 34 2.11 -16.86 -25.14
CA ALA A 34 1.73 -16.30 -23.85
C ALA A 34 0.67 -17.16 -23.13
N ARG A 35 -0.25 -17.78 -23.88
CA ARG A 35 -1.25 -18.73 -23.34
C ARG A 35 -0.63 -20.04 -22.85
N GLN A 36 0.57 -20.39 -23.31
CA GLN A 36 1.32 -21.58 -22.91
C GLN A 36 2.25 -21.34 -21.71
N ILE A 37 2.23 -20.14 -21.11
CA ILE A 37 3.00 -19.85 -19.90
C ILE A 37 2.42 -20.69 -18.75
N LYS A 38 3.10 -21.81 -18.46
CA LYS A 38 2.79 -22.64 -17.30
C LYS A 38 3.24 -21.89 -16.04
N PRO A 39 2.38 -21.77 -15.02
CA PRO A 39 2.77 -21.11 -13.80
C PRO A 39 3.85 -21.95 -13.11
N ASN A 40 5.04 -21.37 -12.99
CA ASN A 40 6.15 -22.00 -12.30
C ASN A 40 6.03 -21.75 -10.79
N LEU A 41 6.61 -22.62 -9.96
CA LEU A 41 6.54 -22.51 -8.50
C LEU A 41 7.09 -21.17 -7.98
N ILE A 42 8.05 -20.60 -8.70
CA ILE A 42 8.63 -19.28 -8.46
C ILE A 42 7.57 -18.17 -8.60
N MET A 43 6.63 -18.28 -9.55
CA MET A 43 5.54 -17.31 -9.72
C MET A 43 4.61 -17.33 -8.51
N TYR A 44 4.16 -18.51 -8.08
CA TYR A 44 3.32 -18.64 -6.89
C TYR A 44 4.01 -18.13 -5.62
N ALA A 45 5.30 -18.44 -5.46
CA ALA A 45 6.09 -17.91 -4.34
C ALA A 45 6.19 -16.38 -4.37
N SER A 46 6.40 -15.77 -5.55
CA SER A 46 6.45 -14.31 -5.68
C SER A 46 5.11 -13.63 -5.40
N ILE A 47 4.00 -14.26 -5.76
CA ILE A 47 2.65 -13.78 -5.44
C ILE A 47 2.40 -13.85 -3.94
N LEU A 48 2.77 -14.96 -3.29
CA LEU A 48 2.66 -15.08 -1.83
C LEU A 48 3.45 -14.00 -1.10
N VAL A 49 4.68 -13.72 -1.55
CA VAL A 49 5.50 -12.63 -1.00
C VAL A 49 4.83 -11.28 -1.21
N ALA A 50 4.25 -11.03 -2.39
CA ALA A 50 3.53 -9.79 -2.65
C ALA A 50 2.28 -9.62 -1.77
N LEU A 51 1.60 -10.72 -1.41
CA LEU A 51 0.42 -10.70 -0.54
C LEU A 51 0.73 -10.47 0.94
N LEU A 52 1.96 -10.70 1.39
CA LEU A 52 2.38 -10.39 2.77
C LEU A 52 2.34 -8.89 3.06
N GLN A 53 2.57 -8.04 2.06
CA GLN A 53 2.60 -6.59 2.24
C GLN A 53 1.23 -6.00 2.62
N PRO A 54 0.13 -6.23 1.86
CA PRO A 54 -1.19 -5.75 2.27
C PRO A 54 -1.69 -6.39 3.57
N PHE A 55 -1.28 -7.64 3.86
CA PHE A 55 -1.56 -8.25 5.16
C PHE A 55 -0.91 -7.47 6.31
N GLN A 56 0.36 -7.11 6.16
CA GLN A 56 1.05 -6.29 7.15
C GLN A 56 0.40 -4.91 7.30
N SER A 57 0.02 -4.25 6.20
CA SER A 57 -0.60 -2.92 6.29
C SER A 57 -1.94 -2.99 7.02
N GLY A 58 -2.73 -4.04 6.77
CA GLY A 58 -3.99 -4.30 7.47
C GLY A 58 -3.79 -4.57 8.97
N TRP A 59 -2.79 -5.40 9.32
CA TRP A 59 -2.41 -5.63 10.72
C TRP A 59 -2.00 -4.32 11.42
N SER A 60 -1.08 -3.56 10.82
CA SER A 60 -0.58 -2.31 11.39
C SER A 60 -1.72 -1.31 11.65
N SER A 61 -2.64 -1.16 10.70
CA SER A 61 -3.80 -0.28 10.87
C SER A 61 -4.77 -0.75 11.96
N SER A 62 -4.86 -2.05 12.22
CA SER A 62 -5.84 -2.61 13.17
C SER A 62 -5.29 -2.82 14.58
N GLN A 63 -3.96 -2.93 14.74
CA GLN A 63 -3.35 -3.25 16.03
C GLN A 63 -3.66 -2.21 17.12
N THR A 64 -3.91 -0.94 16.75
CA THR A 64 -4.22 0.16 17.69
C THR A 64 -5.71 0.43 17.84
N ASN A 65 -6.58 -0.40 17.25
CA ASN A 65 -8.03 -0.20 17.25
C ASN A 65 -8.76 -0.88 18.43
N LEU A 66 -8.02 -1.51 19.35
CA LEU A 66 -8.61 -2.10 20.55
C LEU A 66 -9.00 -1.01 21.55
N SER A 67 -10.26 -0.99 21.98
CA SER A 67 -10.80 0.06 22.89
C SER A 67 -10.07 0.11 24.22
N GLN A 68 -9.56 -1.02 24.71
CA GLN A 68 -8.78 -1.13 25.96
C GLN A 68 -7.49 -0.29 25.95
N TYR A 69 -7.05 0.22 24.78
CA TYR A 69 -5.89 1.10 24.69
C TYR A 69 -6.19 2.59 24.89
N ASN A 70 -7.44 3.05 24.71
CA ASN A 70 -7.80 4.48 24.75
C ASN A 70 -9.27 4.68 25.18
N ASP A 71 -9.72 3.96 26.20
CA ASP A 71 -11.00 4.24 26.84
C ASP A 71 -10.83 5.40 27.83
N THR A 72 -11.54 6.50 27.58
CA THR A 72 -11.40 7.72 28.38
C THR A 72 -11.91 7.56 29.80
N ASP A 73 -12.90 6.71 30.02
CA ASP A 73 -13.54 6.57 31.32
C ASP A 73 -12.72 5.62 32.21
N GLU A 74 -12.15 4.57 31.61
CA GLU A 74 -11.28 3.63 32.30
C GLU A 74 -9.86 4.17 32.53
N CYS A 75 -9.28 4.93 31.58
CA CYS A 75 -7.96 5.55 31.76
C CYS A 75 -7.96 6.71 32.78
N ASN A 76 -9.09 7.36 33.02
CA ASN A 76 -9.21 8.47 33.98
C ASN A 76 -9.64 8.02 35.39
N ALA A 77 -10.09 6.77 35.55
CA ALA A 77 -10.40 6.20 36.86
C ALA A 77 -9.11 6.07 37.69
N ARG A 78 -9.15 6.51 38.96
CA ARG A 78 -8.07 6.26 39.93
C ARG A 78 -8.61 5.44 41.11
N PRO A 79 -8.02 4.26 41.41
CA PRO A 79 -6.93 3.59 40.70
C PRO A 79 -7.37 3.07 39.32
N VAL A 80 -6.43 3.05 38.36
CA VAL A 80 -6.65 2.41 37.05
C VAL A 80 -6.84 0.92 37.31
N ALA A 81 -7.94 0.34 36.84
CA ALA A 81 -8.22 -1.08 37.05
C ALA A 81 -7.15 -1.93 36.34
N GLU A 82 -6.80 -3.07 36.92
CA GLU A 82 -5.95 -4.04 36.22
C GLU A 82 -6.64 -4.44 34.89
N ASP A 83 -5.85 -4.52 33.81
CA ASP A 83 -6.28 -4.74 32.42
C ASP A 83 -6.98 -3.57 31.68
N THR A 84 -7.06 -2.37 32.27
CA THR A 84 -7.54 -1.17 31.57
C THR A 84 -6.39 -0.19 31.30
N CYS A 85 -6.43 0.51 30.16
CA CYS A 85 -5.40 1.48 29.76
C CYS A 85 -3.98 0.87 29.57
N LEU A 86 -3.88 -0.29 28.91
CA LEU A 86 -2.64 -1.08 28.77
C LEU A 86 -1.50 -0.37 28.03
N MET A 87 -1.81 0.59 27.14
CA MET A 87 -0.83 1.30 26.30
C MET A 87 -0.65 2.73 26.81
N PHE A 88 0.53 3.01 27.37
CA PHE A 88 0.96 4.31 27.93
C PHE A 88 -0.04 4.93 28.94
N PRO A 89 -0.02 4.56 30.23
CA PRO A 89 -0.96 5.11 31.21
C PRO A 89 -0.81 6.63 31.37
N GLY A 90 -1.92 7.39 31.23
CA GLY A 90 -1.97 8.84 31.42
C GLY A 90 -1.86 9.71 30.16
N HIS A 91 -1.95 9.12 28.96
CA HIS A 91 -1.98 9.87 27.70
C HIS A 91 -3.34 10.57 27.47
N SER A 92 -3.33 11.68 26.74
CA SER A 92 -4.57 12.33 26.30
C SER A 92 -5.14 11.69 25.05
N LYS A 93 -6.47 11.76 24.87
CA LYS A 93 -7.16 11.28 23.65
C LYS A 93 -6.59 11.88 22.36
N LEU A 94 -6.11 13.14 22.42
CA LEU A 94 -5.51 13.83 21.28
C LEU A 94 -4.14 13.24 20.91
N GLU A 95 -3.30 12.92 21.89
CA GLU A 95 -1.99 12.29 21.66
C GLU A 95 -2.16 10.89 21.07
N TRP A 96 -3.11 10.09 21.57
CA TRP A 96 -3.42 8.78 20.99
C TRP A 96 -3.94 8.91 19.55
N THR A 97 -4.83 9.87 19.29
CA THR A 97 -5.35 10.12 17.94
C THR A 97 -4.23 10.52 16.98
N PHE A 98 -3.27 11.32 17.44
CA PHE A 98 -2.09 11.66 16.64
C PHE A 98 -1.22 10.44 16.37
N ALA A 99 -0.98 9.58 17.37
CA ALA A 99 -0.22 8.35 17.23
C ALA A 99 -0.84 7.39 16.20
N VAL A 100 -2.17 7.20 16.25
CA VAL A 100 -2.88 6.32 15.31
C VAL A 100 -2.83 6.89 13.88
N ASN A 101 -3.06 8.20 13.73
CA ASN A 101 -3.06 8.85 12.41
C ASN A 101 -1.67 9.03 11.81
N ALA A 102 -0.60 9.02 12.63
CA ALA A 102 0.78 9.15 12.17
C ALA A 102 1.15 8.09 11.12
N TRP A 103 0.60 6.87 11.25
CA TRP A 103 0.78 5.81 10.25
C TRP A 103 0.20 6.18 8.88
N ILE A 104 -1.02 6.72 8.84
CA ILE A 104 -1.68 7.16 7.60
C ILE A 104 -0.88 8.29 6.95
N PHE A 105 -0.41 9.25 7.74
CA PHE A 105 0.45 10.33 7.25
C PHE A 105 1.75 9.80 6.63
N GLY A 106 2.40 8.81 7.27
CA GLY A 106 3.54 8.11 6.69
C GLY A 106 3.22 7.51 5.32
N GLY A 107 2.05 6.84 5.21
CA GLY A 107 1.58 6.23 3.97
C GLY A 107 1.31 7.24 2.85
N MET A 108 0.81 8.43 3.18
CA MET A 108 0.64 9.52 2.21
C MET A 108 1.99 9.95 1.63
N VAL A 109 3.00 10.12 2.47
CA VAL A 109 4.36 10.51 2.04
C VAL A 109 5.00 9.39 1.22
N GLY A 110 4.91 8.14 1.68
CA GLY A 110 5.41 6.97 0.96
C GLY A 110 4.79 6.82 -0.43
N SER A 111 3.47 7.03 -0.54
CA SER A 111 2.74 6.95 -1.81
C SER A 111 3.10 8.06 -2.81
N LEU A 112 3.40 9.28 -2.34
CA LEU A 112 3.87 10.35 -3.22
C LEU A 112 5.25 10.06 -3.80
N CYS A 113 6.12 9.45 -2.99
CA CYS A 113 7.49 9.12 -3.40
C CYS A 113 7.57 7.83 -4.23
N CYS A 114 6.60 6.93 -4.12
CA CYS A 114 6.69 5.59 -4.72
C CYS A 114 6.78 5.62 -6.25
N GLY A 115 6.14 6.59 -6.93
CA GLY A 115 6.20 6.72 -8.39
C GLY A 115 7.61 6.97 -8.88
N HIS A 116 8.27 8.00 -8.32
CA HIS A 116 9.63 8.36 -8.71
C HIS A 116 10.64 7.25 -8.38
N PHE A 117 10.58 6.67 -7.17
CA PHE A 117 11.52 5.62 -6.78
C PHE A 117 11.28 4.28 -7.48
N SER A 118 10.03 3.96 -7.85
CA SER A 118 9.71 2.75 -8.61
C SER A 118 10.34 2.78 -10.00
N ASP A 119 10.34 3.94 -10.65
CA ASP A 119 10.88 4.11 -12.00
C ASP A 119 12.42 4.11 -12.02
N LEU A 120 13.08 4.66 -10.97
CA LEU A 120 14.54 4.71 -10.89
C LEU A 120 15.20 3.40 -10.40
N TRP A 121 14.62 2.73 -9.41
CA TRP A 121 15.27 1.59 -8.75
C TRP A 121 14.70 0.22 -9.13
N GLY A 122 13.55 0.20 -9.79
CA GLY A 122 12.83 -1.01 -10.14
C GLY A 122 12.12 -1.65 -8.96
N ARG A 123 11.03 -2.36 -9.25
CA ARG A 123 10.05 -2.89 -8.28
C ARG A 123 10.65 -3.79 -7.18
N LYS A 124 11.64 -4.62 -7.51
CA LYS A 124 12.23 -5.58 -6.56
C LYS A 124 13.08 -4.91 -5.47
N LYS A 125 13.84 -3.87 -5.84
CA LYS A 125 14.69 -3.15 -4.88
C LYS A 125 13.85 -2.24 -3.97
N LEU A 126 12.83 -1.61 -4.54
CA LEU A 126 11.88 -0.80 -3.78
C LEU A 126 11.19 -1.63 -2.68
N LEU A 127 10.76 -2.85 -3.00
CA LEU A 127 10.15 -3.76 -2.03
C LEU A 127 11.08 -4.06 -0.84
N PHE A 128 12.37 -4.30 -1.12
CA PHE A 128 13.38 -4.53 -0.07
C PHE A 128 13.58 -3.30 0.82
N VAL A 129 13.60 -2.10 0.25
CA VAL A 129 13.72 -0.85 0.99
C VAL A 129 12.49 -0.64 1.90
N ASN A 130 11.28 -0.95 1.43
CA ASN A 130 10.08 -0.91 2.27
C ASN A 130 10.19 -1.85 3.48
N CYS A 131 10.69 -3.07 3.30
CA CYS A 131 10.94 -3.98 4.42
C CYS A 131 11.89 -3.38 5.47
N ILE A 132 12.90 -2.59 5.05
CA ILE A 132 13.83 -1.93 5.98
C ILE A 132 13.08 -0.87 6.81
N PHE A 133 12.29 -0.01 6.16
CA PHE A 133 11.51 1.02 6.87
C PHE A 133 10.54 0.41 7.88
N MET A 134 9.94 -0.74 7.54
CA MET A 134 9.08 -1.48 8.47
C MET A 134 9.81 -2.02 9.68
N ILE A 135 10.98 -2.63 9.48
CA ILE A 135 11.78 -3.18 10.59
C ILE A 135 12.22 -2.04 11.51
N VAL A 136 12.68 -0.92 10.95
CA VAL A 136 13.10 0.25 11.73
C VAL A 136 11.92 0.79 12.54
N GLY A 137 10.75 0.98 11.91
CA GLY A 137 9.55 1.43 12.60
C GLY A 137 9.12 0.48 13.72
N ALA A 138 9.13 -0.83 13.47
CA ALA A 138 8.79 -1.84 14.48
C ALA A 138 9.75 -1.87 15.67
N VAL A 139 11.06 -1.70 15.44
CA VAL A 139 12.06 -1.62 16.53
C VAL A 139 11.82 -0.37 17.38
N VAL A 140 11.51 0.76 16.76
CA VAL A 140 11.18 2.00 17.49
C VAL A 140 9.89 1.82 18.29
N GLU A 141 8.83 1.27 17.70
CA GLU A 141 7.57 1.01 18.40
C GLU A 141 7.74 0.06 19.59
N ALA A 142 8.57 -0.99 19.46
CA ALA A 142 8.78 -1.99 20.50
C ALA A 142 9.68 -1.52 21.66
N SER A 143 10.58 -0.56 21.42
CA SER A 143 11.58 -0.12 22.40
C SER A 143 11.15 1.10 23.22
N VAL A 144 10.04 1.73 22.85
CA VAL A 144 9.67 3.05 23.36
C VAL A 144 8.53 2.98 24.38
N SER A 145 8.71 3.67 25.51
CA SER A 145 7.71 3.84 26.57
C SER A 145 6.99 5.21 26.54
N ASN A 146 7.11 5.96 25.44
CA ASN A 146 6.57 7.32 25.26
C ASN A 146 5.68 7.41 23.99
N VAL A 147 4.49 7.98 24.13
CA VAL A 147 3.50 8.15 23.04
C VAL A 147 4.07 8.88 21.81
N TRP A 148 4.91 9.90 22.01
CA TRP A 148 5.47 10.70 20.91
C TRP A 148 6.51 9.94 20.09
N ALA A 149 7.39 9.19 20.77
CA ALA A 149 8.37 8.36 20.08
C ALA A 149 7.71 7.11 19.45
N PHE A 150 6.62 6.61 20.04
CA PHE A 150 5.77 5.58 19.41
C PHE A 150 5.11 6.11 18.13
N SER A 151 4.59 7.34 18.16
CA SER A 151 4.02 8.02 16.97
C SER A 151 5.06 8.17 15.86
N ALA A 152 6.31 8.50 16.20
CA ALA A 152 7.40 8.59 15.24
C ALA A 152 7.73 7.22 14.62
N GLY A 153 7.73 6.15 15.42
CA GLY A 153 7.87 4.77 14.92
C GLY A 153 6.77 4.40 13.92
N ARG A 154 5.52 4.74 14.24
CA ARG A 154 4.36 4.52 13.35
C ARG A 154 4.43 5.31 12.05
N LEU A 155 4.94 6.54 12.10
CA LEU A 155 5.16 7.35 10.90
C LEU A 155 6.22 6.72 9.99
N ILE A 156 7.34 6.26 10.57
CA ILE A 156 8.41 5.59 9.82
C ILE A 156 7.91 4.27 9.21
N ALA A 157 7.19 3.46 9.99
CA ALA A 157 6.59 2.21 9.51
C ALA A 157 5.53 2.45 8.42
N GLY A 158 4.84 3.59 8.46
CA GLY A 158 3.84 3.97 7.47
C GLY A 158 4.42 4.37 6.11
N ILE A 159 5.70 4.75 6.01
CA ILE A 159 6.33 5.12 4.73
C ILE A 159 6.49 3.90 3.80
N ALA A 160 6.53 2.69 4.36
CA ALA A 160 6.72 1.42 3.64
C ALA A 160 5.44 0.90 2.96
#